data_AF-A0A7L1GA58-F1
#
_entry.id   AF-A0A7L1GA58-F1
#
_cell.length_a   1.000
_cell.length_b   1.000
_cell.length_c   1.000
_cell.angle_alpha   90.00
_cell.angle_beta   90.00
_cell.angle_gamma   90.00
#
_symmetry.space_group_name_H-M   'P 1'
#
loop_
_entity.id
_entity.type
_entity.pdbx_description
1 polymer ?
#
loop_
_entity_poly.entity_id
_entity_poly.type
_entity_poly.pdbx_seq_one_letter_code
_entity_poly.pdbx_strand_id
1 'polypeptide(L)' 'MDVYRKRMEIMLQDMFGEDCVSSKDSSVLCIMVDRKTANFSLDTRTADGEPRSEDEESLCEVVELAAQRLYGALSPVC' A
#
# COMPACT_ATOMS: atom_id res chain seq x y z
N MET A 1 -8.86 -10.63 8.36
CA MET A 1 -7.74 -9.78 7.89
C MET A 1 -7.40 -10.07 6.43
N ASP A 2 -7.55 -11.31 5.95
CA ASP A 2 -7.16 -11.73 4.59
C ASP A 2 -7.86 -11.02 3.44
N VAL A 3 -9.14 -10.66 3.59
CA VAL A 3 -9.88 -9.93 2.55
C VAL A 3 -9.29 -8.53 2.34
N TYR A 4 -8.93 -7.83 3.42
CA TYR A 4 -8.30 -6.52 3.34
C TYR A 4 -6.93 -6.64 2.67
N ARG A 5 -6.10 -7.59 3.11
CA ARG A 5 -4.80 -7.88 2.49
C ARG A 5 -4.94 -8.14 1.00
N LYS A 6 -5.80 -9.09 0.61
CA LYS A 6 -5.93 -9.50 -0.79
C LYS A 6 -6.45 -8.37 -1.67
N ARG A 7 -7.40 -7.58 -1.16
CA ARG A 7 -7.89 -6.40 -1.89
C ARG A 7 -6.84 -5.29 -1.97
N MET A 8 -6.03 -5.12 -0.92
CA MET A 8 -4.93 -4.16 -0.92
C MET A 8 -3.88 -4.55 -1.95
N GLU A 9 -3.48 -5.81 -1.94
CA GLU A 9 -2.53 -6.38 -2.89
C GLU A 9 -3.03 -6.14 -4.32
N ILE A 10 -4.27 -6.53 -4.64
CA ILE A 10 -4.86 -6.29 -5.97
C ILE A 10 -4.90 -4.81 -6.33
N MET A 11 -5.28 -3.93 -5.39
CA MET A 11 -5.35 -2.49 -5.65
C MET A 11 -3.97 -1.89 -5.93
N LEU A 12 -2.97 -2.25 -5.13
CA LEU A 12 -1.60 -1.80 -5.32
C LEU A 12 -1.01 -2.38 -6.61
N GLN A 13 -1.31 -3.63 -6.95
CA GLN A 13 -0.90 -4.25 -8.21
C GLN A 13 -1.56 -3.59 -9.42
N ASP A 14 -2.81 -3.14 -9.31
CA ASP A 14 -3.49 -2.39 -10.37
C ASP A 14 -2.89 -0.99 -10.55
N MET A 15 -2.52 -0.33 -9.46
CA MET A 15 -1.93 1.01 -9.48
C MET A 15 -0.45 1.03 -9.92
N PHE A 16 0.36 0.10 -9.42
CA PHE A 16 1.81 0.08 -9.60
C PHE A 16 2.30 -1.03 -10.54
N GLY A 17 1.53 -2.10 -10.71
CA GLY A 17 1.90 -3.30 -11.45
C GLY A 17 2.12 -4.51 -10.55
N GLU A 18 1.75 -5.70 -11.03
CA GLU A 18 1.95 -6.97 -10.30
C GLU A 18 3.41 -7.25 -9.95
N ASP A 19 4.34 -6.90 -10.85
CA ASP A 19 5.80 -7.07 -10.65
C ASP A 19 6.37 -6.11 -9.59
N CYS A 20 5.70 -5.00 -9.33
CA CYS A 20 6.13 -3.99 -8.37
C CYS A 20 5.70 -4.30 -6.94
N VAL A 21 4.71 -5.18 -6.72
CA VAL A 21 4.17 -5.46 -5.40
C VAL A 21 4.49 -6.89 -4.99
N SER A 22 5.15 -7.04 -3.85
CA SER A 22 5.56 -8.33 -3.30
C SER A 22 5.13 -8.46 -1.85
N SER A 23 4.42 -9.54 -1.50
CA SER A 23 4.08 -9.80 -0.10
C SER A 23 5.31 -10.32 0.64
N LYS A 24 5.86 -9.52 1.55
CA LYS A 24 7.07 -9.89 2.31
C LYS A 24 6.70 -10.68 3.57
N ASP A 25 5.65 -10.26 4.26
CA ASP A 25 5.17 -10.87 5.50
C ASP A 25 3.66 -11.08 5.46
N SER A 26 3.10 -11.80 6.44
CA SER A 26 1.64 -12.01 6.52
C SER A 26 0.86 -10.69 6.64
N SER A 27 1.48 -9.65 7.19
CA SER A 27 0.88 -8.32 7.38
C SER A 27 1.68 -7.19 6.72
N VAL A 28 2.68 -7.46 5.87
CA VAL A 28 3.47 -6.41 5.20
C VAL A 28 3.59 -6.66 3.70
N LEU A 29 3.24 -5.64 2.91
CA LEU A 29 3.40 -5.59 1.47
C LEU A 29 4.59 -4.70 1.13
N CYS A 30 5.46 -5.16 0.24
CA CYS A 30 6.61 -4.43 -0.26
C CYS A 30 6.31 -3.94 -1.68
N ILE A 31 6.43 -2.64 -1.92
CA ILE A 31 6.14 -1.99 -3.19
C ILE A 31 7.44 -1.39 -3.70
N MET A 32 7.92 -1.84 -4.86
CA MET A 32 9.15 -1.38 -5.47
C MET A 32 8.85 -0.73 -6.82
N VAL A 33 9.02 0.60 -6.89
CA VAL A 33 8.73 1.41 -8.09
C VAL A 33 9.92 2.30 -8.37
N ASP A 34 10.46 2.24 -9.59
CA ASP A 34 11.56 3.10 -10.05
C ASP A 34 12.73 3.20 -9.04
N ARG A 35 13.22 2.04 -8.57
CA ARG A 35 14.27 1.89 -7.54
C ARG A 35 13.93 2.39 -6.13
N LYS A 36 12.76 2.95 -5.89
CA LYS A 36 12.26 3.17 -4.53
C LYS A 36 11.60 1.92 -4.01
N THR A 37 11.73 1.69 -2.71
CA THR A 37 11.01 0.63 -2.00
C THR A 37 10.17 1.25 -0.89
N ALA A 38 8.91 0.86 -0.78
CA ALA A 38 8.01 1.18 0.32
C ALA A 38 7.42 -0.09 0.91
N ASN A 39 7.39 -0.17 2.23
CA ASN A 39 6.85 -1.25 3.02
C ASN A 39 5.54 -0.79 3.64
N PHE A 40 4.42 -1.36 3.19
CA PHE A 40 3.12 -1.10 3.75
C PHE A 40 2.73 -2.14 4.79
N SER A 41 2.51 -1.68 6.00
CA SER A 41 2.04 -2.51 7.11
C SER A 41 0.52 -2.54 7.13
N LEU A 42 -0.08 -3.69 6.87
CA LEU A 42 -1.54 -3.90 6.91
C LEU A 42 -2.12 -3.79 8.33
N ASP A 43 -1.28 -4.05 9.35
CA ASP A 43 -1.66 -4.02 10.77
C ASP A 43 -1.86 -2.58 11.26
N THR A 44 -0.86 -1.73 11.02
CA THR A 44 -0.89 -0.30 11.36
C THR A 44 -1.55 0.55 10.28
N ARG A 45 -1.67 0.01 9.05
CA ARG A 45 -2.14 0.70 7.83
C ARG A 45 -1.28 1.90 7.45
N THR A 46 0.03 1.79 7.66
CA THR A 46 1.01 2.84 7.37
C THR A 46 2.04 2.33 6.38
N ALA A 47 2.51 3.22 5.50
CA ALA A 47 3.59 2.94 4.57
C ALA A 47 4.90 3.57 5.05
N ASP A 48 5.97 2.78 5.06
CA ASP A 48 7.33 3.20 5.42
C ASP A 48 8.26 3.02 4.24
N GLY A 49 9.01 4.03 3.85
CA GLY A 49 9.85 3.99 2.65
C GLY A 49 10.81 5.15 2.59
N GLU A 50 11.69 5.14 1.59
CA GLU A 50 12.67 6.23 1.44
C GLU A 50 11.97 7.59 1.29
N PRO A 51 12.34 8.60 2.10
CA PRO A 51 11.83 9.95 1.93
C PRO A 51 12.37 10.48 0.61
N ARG A 52 11.49 10.81 -0.33
CA ARG A 52 11.89 11.61 -1.49
C ARG A 52 11.04 12.86 -1.52
N SER A 53 11.75 13.98 -1.56
CA SER A 53 11.38 15.37 -1.79
C SER A 53 9.99 15.83 -1.35
N GLU A 54 9.97 16.85 -0.49
CA GLU A 54 8.79 17.57 0.04
C GLU A 54 7.83 18.14 -1.03
N ASP A 55 8.17 18.05 -2.31
CA ASP A 55 7.44 18.62 -3.44
C ASP A 55 6.69 17.59 -4.31
N GLU A 56 6.83 16.27 -4.08
CA GLU A 56 6.17 15.21 -4.86
C GLU A 56 5.36 14.24 -3.98
N GLU A 57 4.20 13.76 -4.47
CA GLU A 57 3.42 12.68 -3.84
C GLU A 57 4.32 11.45 -3.62
N SER A 58 4.59 11.13 -2.35
CA SER A 58 5.44 10.01 -2.00
C SER A 58 4.72 8.68 -2.25
N LEU A 59 5.47 7.66 -2.68
CA LEU A 59 4.95 6.29 -2.86
C LEU A 59 4.19 5.82 -1.60
N CYS A 60 4.71 6.17 -0.41
CA CYS A 60 4.07 5.91 0.86
C CYS A 60 2.69 6.57 0.97
N GLU A 61 2.57 7.86 0.65
CA GLU A 61 1.30 8.61 0.75
C GLU A 61 0.24 8.02 -0.18
N VAL A 62 0.61 7.67 -1.41
CA VAL A 62 -0.30 7.03 -2.37
C VAL A 62 -0.82 5.69 -1.83
N VAL A 63 0.06 4.90 -1.23
CA VAL A 63 -0.28 3.61 -0.62
C VAL A 63 -1.19 3.80 0.60
N GLU A 64 -0.93 4.79 1.45
CA GLU A 64 -1.78 5.12 2.60
C GLU A 64 -3.16 5.61 2.18
N LEU A 65 -3.25 6.41 1.13
CA LEU A 65 -4.53 6.84 0.54
C LEU A 65 -5.32 5.65 -0.02
N ALA A 66 -4.67 4.74 -0.73
CA ALA A 66 -5.28 3.50 -1.20
C ALA A 66 -5.80 2.67 0.00
N ALA A 67 -5.01 2.59 1.07
CA ALA A 67 -5.38 1.88 2.28
C ALA A 67 -6.63 2.45 2.96
N GLN A 68 -6.71 3.78 3.06
CA GLN A 68 -7.87 4.48 3.61
C GLN A 68 -9.10 4.28 2.73
N ARG A 69 -8.97 4.39 1.41
CA ARG A 69 -10.08 4.14 0.46
C ARG A 69 -10.60 2.73 0.57
N LEU A 70 -9.71 1.74 0.59
CA LEU A 70 -10.09 0.33 0.71
C LEU A 70 -10.76 0.06 2.06
N TYR A 71 -10.24 0.64 3.14
CA TYR A 71 -10.83 0.49 4.47
C TYR A 71 -12.23 1.12 4.53
N GLY A 72 -12.42 2.31 3.96
CA GLY A 72 -13.74 2.95 3.85
C GLY A 72 -14.72 2.17 2.97
N ALA A 73 -14.24 1.50 1.92
CA ALA A 73 -15.07 0.64 1.08
C ALA A 73 -15.44 -0.69 1.77
N LEU A 74 -14.59 -1.18 2.68
CA LEU A 74 -14.82 -2.42 3.43
C LEU A 74 -15.58 -2.23 4.73
N SER A 75 -15.46 -1.05 5.34
CA SER A 75 -16.22 -0.66 6.51
C SER A 75 -17.41 0.16 6.04
N PRO A 76 -18.59 -0.46 5.82
CA PRO A 76 -19.79 0.31 5.53
C PRO A 76 -20.01 1.24 6.73
N VAL A 77 -19.88 2.55 6.51
CA VAL A 77 -20.38 3.53 7.46
C VAL A 77 -21.90 3.46 7.36
N CYS A 78 -22.52 2.53 8.10
CA CYS A 78 -23.95 2.41 8.38
C CYS A 78 -24.14 1.61 9.66
#